data_AF-A0A2X2DE03-F1
#
_entry.id   AF-A0A2X2DE03-F1
#
_cell.length_a   1.000
_cell.length_b   1.000
_cell.length_c   1.000
_cell.angle_alpha   90.00
_cell.angle_beta   90.00
_cell.angle_gamma   90.00
#
_symmetry.space_group_name_H-M   'P 1'
#
loop_
_entity.id
_entity.type
_entity.pdbx_description
1 polymer ?
#
loop_
_entity_poly.entity_id
_entity_poly.type
_entity_poly.pdbx_seq_one_letter_code
_entity_poly.pdbx_strand_id
1 'polypeptide(L)'
;MAKKIINADDAVGHKWLTHLPDAVAVTMADKLPANWQGRYVQATQINYHDAGATIHFNSSWGEGEIESPLMGAFNVSNLLCALATLLALEYPLDAVIKASSALTPVCGRMEVFSADNRPTVIVDYAHTPDALEKALQAARLHCTGKLWCIFGCGGDRDKGKRPLMGAVAEQFADKVVITDDNPRSEEPQAIIQDILSGLMEPGRALAIEGRAEAVTNVVMQASPADMILVAGKGHEDYQIVGTRRLDYSDRLTVARLLGVIA
;
A
#
# COMPACT_ATOMS: atom_id res chain seq x y z
N MET A 1 30.08 13.85 -1.60
CA MET A 1 29.25 14.17 -0.41
C MET A 1 27.96 13.36 -0.49
N ALA A 2 27.47 12.83 0.63
CA ALA A 2 26.18 12.13 0.66
C ALA A 2 25.05 13.09 0.31
N LYS A 3 24.22 12.72 -0.67
CA LYS A 3 23.02 13.48 -1.06
C LYS A 3 21.87 13.07 -0.11
N LYS A 4 21.19 14.05 0.48
CA LYS A 4 20.05 13.83 1.39
C LYS A 4 18.76 14.09 0.62
N ILE A 5 17.93 13.08 0.44
CA ILE A 5 16.64 13.20 -0.26
C ILE A 5 15.55 13.03 0.81
N ILE A 6 14.67 14.02 0.94
CA ILE A 6 13.73 14.09 2.05
C ILE A 6 12.33 14.35 1.53
N ASN A 7 11.39 13.49 1.93
CA ASN A 7 9.97 13.69 1.70
C ASN A 7 9.47 14.86 2.57
N ALA A 8 9.07 15.95 1.93
CA ALA A 8 8.57 17.17 2.57
C ALA A 8 7.09 17.07 2.97
N ASP A 9 6.37 16.04 2.50
CA ASP A 9 4.97 15.82 2.88
C ASP A 9 4.83 15.24 4.29
N ASP A 10 5.89 14.59 4.78
CA ASP A 10 6.00 14.10 6.14
C ASP A 10 6.38 15.22 7.12
N ALA A 11 5.72 15.26 8.29
CA ALA A 11 5.92 16.33 9.27
C ALA A 11 7.34 16.35 9.87
N VAL A 12 8.00 15.19 10.00
CA VAL A 12 9.39 15.10 10.45
C VAL A 12 10.34 15.48 9.32
N GLY A 13 10.10 14.98 8.11
CA GLY A 13 10.85 15.34 6.91
C GLY A 13 10.84 16.85 6.64
N HIS A 14 9.68 17.49 6.75
CA HIS A 14 9.54 18.94 6.64
C HIS A 14 10.41 19.69 7.67
N LYS A 15 10.40 19.25 8.94
CA LYS A 15 11.26 19.81 10.00
C LYS A 15 12.75 19.60 9.73
N TRP A 16 13.14 18.49 9.10
CA TRP A 16 14.54 18.26 8.74
C TRP A 16 14.99 19.21 7.64
N LEU A 17 14.15 19.46 6.64
CA LEU A 17 14.46 20.38 5.55
C LEU A 17 14.74 21.80 6.03
N THR A 18 14.08 22.28 7.10
CA THR A 18 14.39 23.61 7.66
C THR A 18 15.80 23.72 8.26
N HIS A 19 16.48 22.59 8.50
CA HIS A 19 17.83 22.55 9.06
C HIS A 19 18.87 22.01 8.06
N LEU A 20 18.44 21.62 6.84
CA LEU A 20 19.27 20.93 5.85
C LEU A 20 19.12 21.60 4.47
N PRO A 21 19.68 22.81 4.27
CA PRO A 21 19.46 23.59 3.04
C PRO A 21 20.01 22.91 1.78
N ASP A 22 20.99 22.00 1.91
CA ASP A 22 21.59 21.27 0.79
C ASP A 22 20.84 19.97 0.42
N ALA A 23 19.79 19.62 1.17
CA ALA A 23 18.96 18.46 0.85
C ALA A 23 18.16 18.69 -0.44
N VAL A 24 17.64 17.60 -1.01
CA VAL A 24 16.63 17.65 -2.07
C VAL A 24 15.29 17.40 -1.42
N ALA A 25 14.38 18.36 -1.53
CA ALA A 25 13.01 18.22 -1.06
C ALA A 25 12.15 17.50 -2.12
N VAL A 26 11.30 16.57 -1.68
CA VAL A 26 10.36 15.86 -2.54
C VAL A 26 8.95 16.07 -2.00
N THR A 27 7.99 16.48 -2.84
CA THR A 27 6.61 16.71 -2.40
C THR A 27 5.59 16.38 -3.48
N MET A 28 4.42 15.87 -3.07
CA MET A 28 3.23 15.74 -3.90
C MET A 28 2.15 16.77 -3.54
N ALA A 29 2.29 17.47 -2.41
CA ALA A 29 1.26 18.34 -1.84
C ALA A 29 1.70 19.80 -1.73
N ASP A 30 2.70 20.21 -2.50
CA ASP A 30 3.27 21.58 -2.48
C ASP A 30 3.74 22.01 -1.08
N LYS A 31 4.34 21.07 -0.33
CA LYS A 31 4.78 21.27 1.06
C LYS A 31 6.26 21.64 1.18
N LEU A 32 6.80 22.36 0.21
CA LEU A 32 8.16 22.90 0.33
C LEU A 32 8.24 23.89 1.52
N PRO A 33 9.33 23.91 2.30
CA PRO A 33 9.52 24.91 3.34
C PRO A 33 9.43 26.33 2.79
N ALA A 34 8.95 27.28 3.61
CA ALA A 34 8.90 28.68 3.22
C ALA A 34 10.31 29.18 2.82
N ASN A 35 10.40 29.85 1.67
CA ASN A 35 11.65 30.33 1.08
C ASN A 35 12.69 29.22 0.77
N TRP A 36 12.25 27.99 0.47
CA TRP A 36 13.15 26.92 0.07
C TRP A 36 13.97 27.31 -1.17
N GLN A 37 15.30 27.37 -1.01
CA GLN A 37 16.27 27.63 -2.09
C GLN A 37 17.04 26.38 -2.52
N GLY A 38 16.81 25.26 -1.82
CA GLY A 38 17.45 23.99 -2.12
C GLY A 38 16.86 23.34 -3.37
N ARG A 39 17.47 22.23 -3.78
CA ARG A 39 16.95 21.45 -4.91
C ARG A 39 15.62 20.78 -4.54
N TYR A 40 14.76 20.54 -5.52
CA TYR A 40 13.48 19.91 -5.30
C TYR A 40 13.01 19.05 -6.48
N VAL A 41 12.06 18.16 -6.18
CA VAL A 41 11.17 17.49 -7.14
C VAL A 41 9.75 17.58 -6.58
N GLN A 42 8.81 18.05 -7.39
CA GLN A 42 7.44 18.28 -6.98
C GLN A 42 6.47 17.74 -8.03
N ALA A 43 5.51 16.91 -7.63
CA ALA A 43 4.38 16.61 -8.51
C ALA A 43 3.49 17.84 -8.66
N THR A 44 3.11 18.14 -9.90
CA THR A 44 2.23 19.27 -10.25
C THR A 44 0.82 18.79 -10.58
N GLN A 45 0.70 17.59 -11.17
CA GLN A 45 -0.57 16.95 -11.45
C GLN A 45 -0.39 15.43 -11.43
N ILE A 46 -1.34 14.73 -10.81
CA ILE A 46 -1.35 13.26 -10.75
C ILE A 46 -2.72 12.78 -11.21
N ASN A 47 -2.74 11.94 -12.24
CA ASN A 47 -3.93 11.26 -12.71
C ASN A 47 -3.82 9.76 -12.40
N TYR A 48 -4.69 9.25 -11.54
CA TYR A 48 -4.75 7.81 -11.22
C TYR A 48 -5.70 7.11 -12.19
N HIS A 49 -5.28 5.98 -12.74
CA HIS A 49 -6.07 5.16 -13.66
C HIS A 49 -5.84 3.67 -13.41
N ASP A 50 -6.57 2.81 -14.11
CA ASP A 50 -6.54 1.35 -13.95
C ASP A 50 -5.16 0.71 -14.11
N ALA A 51 -4.30 1.27 -14.97
CA ALA A 51 -2.93 0.80 -15.21
C ALA A 51 -1.85 1.43 -14.31
N GLY A 52 -2.21 2.36 -13.40
CA GLY A 52 -1.25 3.03 -12.52
C GLY A 52 -1.51 4.53 -12.35
N ALA A 53 -0.50 5.36 -12.62
CA ALA A 53 -0.61 6.82 -12.53
C ALA A 53 0.25 7.55 -13.56
N THR A 54 -0.34 8.57 -14.18
CA THR A 54 0.37 9.60 -14.94
C THR A 54 0.74 10.75 -14.00
N ILE A 55 2.03 11.06 -13.90
CA ILE A 55 2.59 12.02 -12.94
C ILE A 55 3.31 13.13 -13.71
N HIS A 56 2.74 14.32 -13.72
CA HIS A 56 3.45 15.53 -14.13
C HIS A 56 4.25 16.09 -12.94
N PHE A 57 5.48 16.50 -13.18
CA PHE A 57 6.33 17.05 -12.13
C PHE A 57 7.18 18.23 -12.62
N ASN A 58 7.55 19.08 -11.68
CA ASN A 58 8.54 20.14 -11.84
C ASN A 58 9.72 19.87 -10.89
N SER A 59 10.94 20.17 -11.31
CA SER A 59 12.13 19.94 -10.49
C SER A 59 13.23 20.95 -10.79
N SER A 60 14.24 21.01 -9.92
CA SER A 60 15.45 21.80 -10.18
C SER A 60 16.28 21.32 -11.38
N TRP A 61 15.93 20.18 -11.99
CA TRP A 61 16.58 19.63 -13.18
C TRP A 61 15.72 19.77 -14.45
N GLY A 62 14.52 20.33 -14.35
CA GLY A 62 13.55 20.42 -15.43
C GLY A 62 12.21 19.80 -15.05
N GLU A 63 11.25 19.94 -15.96
CA GLU A 63 9.91 19.39 -15.86
C GLU A 63 9.79 18.09 -16.68
N GLY A 64 8.75 17.30 -16.40
CA GLY A 64 8.50 16.09 -17.14
C GLY A 64 7.18 15.40 -16.76
N GLU A 65 6.95 14.29 -17.45
CA GLU A 65 5.81 13.41 -17.26
C GLU A 65 6.33 11.98 -17.10
N ILE A 66 5.77 11.25 -16.14
CA ILE A 66 6.07 9.83 -15.91
C ILE A 66 4.77 9.04 -15.99
N GLU A 67 4.78 7.99 -16.79
CA GLU A 67 3.75 6.96 -16.77
C GLU A 67 4.24 5.82 -15.85
N SER A 68 3.65 5.73 -14.66
CA SER A 68 4.05 4.78 -13.62
C SER A 68 3.05 3.62 -13.56
N PRO A 69 3.52 2.35 -13.64
CA PRO A 69 2.66 1.19 -13.45
C PRO A 69 2.38 0.89 -11.96
N LEU A 70 2.91 1.70 -11.04
CA LEU A 70 2.72 1.52 -9.60
C LEU A 70 1.42 2.16 -9.11
N MET A 71 0.67 1.43 -8.28
CA MET A 71 -0.62 1.88 -7.75
C MET A 71 -0.47 2.70 -6.47
N GLY A 72 -1.30 3.74 -6.34
CA GLY A 72 -1.47 4.50 -5.10
C GLY A 72 -0.52 5.68 -4.89
N ALA A 73 -1.02 6.69 -4.17
CA ALA A 73 -0.30 7.94 -3.89
C ALA A 73 1.05 7.74 -3.20
N PHE A 74 1.17 6.76 -2.28
CA PHE A 74 2.45 6.52 -1.62
C PHE A 74 3.51 5.97 -2.57
N ASN A 75 3.13 5.22 -3.60
CA ASN A 75 4.08 4.77 -4.63
C ASN A 75 4.49 5.92 -5.54
N VAL A 76 3.62 6.89 -5.80
CA VAL A 76 4.02 8.17 -6.43
C VAL A 76 5.09 8.87 -5.59
N SER A 77 4.87 8.99 -4.27
CA SER A 77 5.86 9.58 -3.35
C SER A 77 7.21 8.83 -3.39
N ASN A 78 7.17 7.49 -3.33
CA ASN A 78 8.36 6.64 -3.42
C ASN A 78 9.10 6.81 -4.75
N LEU A 79 8.36 6.85 -5.86
CA LEU A 79 8.91 7.05 -7.20
C LEU A 79 9.56 8.42 -7.33
N LEU A 80 8.94 9.48 -6.83
CA LEU A 80 9.53 10.82 -6.84
C LEU A 80 10.79 10.90 -5.97
N CYS A 81 10.83 10.17 -4.84
CA CYS A 81 12.05 10.05 -4.03
C CYS A 81 13.18 9.32 -4.79
N ALA A 82 12.85 8.25 -5.52
CA ALA A 82 13.82 7.53 -6.34
C ALA A 82 14.32 8.40 -7.52
N LEU A 83 13.41 9.09 -8.21
CA LEU A 83 13.70 10.06 -9.26
C LEU A 83 14.66 11.14 -8.74
N ALA A 84 14.30 11.82 -7.64
CA ALA A 84 15.11 12.85 -7.01
C ALA A 84 16.51 12.34 -6.62
N THR A 85 16.61 11.08 -6.18
CA THR A 85 17.89 10.44 -5.85
C THR A 85 18.77 10.27 -7.08
N LEU A 86 18.22 9.73 -8.19
CA LEU A 86 18.96 9.55 -9.43
C LEU A 86 19.39 10.88 -10.04
N LEU A 87 18.51 11.88 -10.05
CA LEU A 87 18.85 13.24 -10.50
C LEU A 87 19.94 13.88 -9.63
N ALA A 88 19.90 13.68 -8.32
CA ALA A 88 20.92 14.16 -7.40
C ALA A 88 22.29 13.47 -7.59
N LEU A 89 22.29 12.27 -8.18
CA LEU A 89 23.46 11.50 -8.61
C LEU A 89 23.87 11.78 -10.06
N GLU A 90 23.30 12.82 -10.68
CA GLU A 90 23.67 13.32 -12.02
C GLU A 90 23.30 12.39 -13.18
N TYR A 91 22.34 11.48 -12.98
CA TYR A 91 21.72 10.77 -14.10
C TYR A 91 20.87 11.74 -14.94
N PRO A 92 20.93 11.68 -16.29
CA PRO A 92 20.16 12.59 -17.16
C PRO A 92 18.65 12.44 -16.97
N LEU A 93 17.92 13.56 -16.90
CA LEU A 93 16.47 13.60 -16.68
C LEU A 93 15.70 12.69 -17.65
N ASP A 94 15.93 12.84 -18.94
CA ASP A 94 15.26 12.05 -19.99
C ASP A 94 15.49 10.54 -19.84
N ALA A 95 16.69 10.14 -19.40
CA ALA A 95 17.02 8.74 -19.17
C ALA A 95 16.26 8.17 -17.98
N VAL A 96 16.11 8.95 -16.90
CA VAL A 96 15.36 8.53 -15.71
C VAL A 96 13.85 8.48 -16.01
N ILE A 97 13.31 9.47 -16.71
CA ILE A 97 11.90 9.46 -17.16
C ILE A 97 11.65 8.22 -18.01
N LYS A 98 12.47 7.96 -19.03
CA LYS A 98 12.29 6.80 -19.91
C LYS A 98 12.32 5.47 -19.15
N ALA A 99 13.21 5.33 -18.18
CA ALA A 99 13.33 4.12 -17.36
C ALA A 99 12.13 3.89 -16.43
N SER A 100 11.42 4.94 -16.03
CA SER A 100 10.30 4.84 -15.08
C SER A 100 9.14 3.96 -15.56
N SER A 101 8.88 3.94 -16.87
CA SER A 101 7.83 3.10 -17.49
C SER A 101 8.12 1.58 -17.39
N ALA A 102 9.37 1.20 -17.18
CA ALA A 102 9.80 -0.20 -17.04
C ALA A 102 9.82 -0.69 -15.59
N LEU A 103 9.41 0.15 -14.63
CA LEU A 103 9.32 -0.26 -13.23
C LEU A 103 8.27 -1.34 -13.06
N THR A 104 8.52 -2.25 -12.11
CA THR A 104 7.53 -3.23 -11.67
C THR A 104 7.24 -3.01 -10.19
N PRO A 105 6.02 -3.28 -9.71
CA PRO A 105 5.74 -3.29 -8.28
C PRO A 105 6.69 -4.22 -7.54
N VAL A 106 7.05 -3.83 -6.32
CA VAL A 106 7.75 -4.75 -5.41
C VAL A 106 6.77 -5.87 -5.05
N CYS A 107 7.24 -7.12 -5.07
CA CYS A 107 6.46 -8.29 -4.70
C CYS A 107 5.70 -8.05 -3.37
N GLY A 108 4.38 -8.24 -3.38
CA GLY A 108 3.49 -8.02 -2.24
C GLY A 108 3.34 -6.57 -1.78
N ARG A 109 3.57 -5.57 -2.64
CA ARG A 109 3.37 -4.14 -2.36
C ARG A 109 2.44 -3.53 -3.41
N MET A 110 1.16 -3.36 -3.03
CA MET A 110 0.07 -3.01 -3.95
C MET A 110 0.10 -3.83 -5.23
N GLU A 111 0.35 -5.12 -5.09
CA GLU A 111 0.47 -6.01 -6.24
C GLU A 111 -0.93 -6.36 -6.75
N VAL A 112 -1.22 -5.94 -7.98
CA VAL A 112 -2.54 -6.08 -8.60
C VAL A 112 -2.64 -7.40 -9.35
N PHE A 113 -3.70 -8.14 -9.07
CA PHE A 113 -4.13 -9.32 -9.81
C PHE A 113 -5.51 -9.05 -10.41
N SER A 114 -5.63 -9.24 -11.72
CA SER A 114 -6.88 -9.03 -12.45
C SER A 114 -7.10 -10.16 -13.46
N ALA A 115 -8.37 -10.42 -13.76
CA ALA A 115 -8.81 -11.37 -14.77
C ALA A 115 -10.17 -10.92 -15.32
N ASP A 116 -10.48 -11.30 -16.56
CA ASP A 116 -11.73 -10.91 -17.22
C ASP A 116 -12.96 -11.36 -16.40
N ASN A 117 -13.90 -10.44 -16.20
CA ASN A 117 -15.14 -10.69 -15.46
C ASN A 117 -14.92 -11.22 -14.02
N ARG A 118 -13.83 -10.80 -13.38
CA ARG A 118 -13.50 -11.08 -11.98
C ARG A 118 -13.22 -9.77 -11.22
N PRO A 119 -13.37 -9.74 -9.88
CA PRO A 119 -12.92 -8.60 -9.08
C PRO A 119 -11.42 -8.37 -9.25
N THR A 120 -10.99 -7.12 -9.10
CA THR A 120 -9.55 -6.83 -8.98
C THR A 120 -9.09 -7.11 -7.56
N VAL A 121 -7.97 -7.82 -7.40
CA VAL A 121 -7.42 -8.16 -6.09
C VAL A 121 -6.05 -7.52 -5.93
N ILE A 122 -5.81 -6.89 -4.78
CA ILE A 122 -4.54 -6.26 -4.42
C ILE A 122 -3.96 -7.02 -3.24
N VAL A 123 -2.72 -7.50 -3.34
CA VAL A 123 -1.97 -8.07 -2.22
C VAL A 123 -0.97 -7.03 -1.70
N ASP A 124 -1.05 -6.72 -0.40
CA ASP A 124 -0.18 -5.73 0.23
C ASP A 124 0.32 -6.16 1.63
N TYR A 125 1.51 -5.69 2.00
CA TYR A 125 2.15 -5.96 3.30
C TYR A 125 1.67 -5.04 4.44
N ALA A 126 0.66 -4.20 4.22
CA ALA A 126 0.11 -3.31 5.23
C ALA A 126 -0.33 -4.08 6.50
N HIS A 127 0.46 -3.96 7.57
CA HIS A 127 0.23 -4.62 8.85
C HIS A 127 0.29 -3.64 10.04
N THR A 128 0.14 -2.35 9.75
CA THR A 128 0.03 -1.24 10.73
C THR A 128 -1.18 -0.38 10.37
N PRO A 129 -1.77 0.38 11.31
CA PRO A 129 -2.94 1.23 11.02
C PRO A 129 -2.70 2.22 9.89
N ASP A 130 -1.58 2.97 9.93
CA ASP A 130 -1.20 3.94 8.91
C ASP A 130 -0.97 3.30 7.52
N ALA A 131 -0.32 2.13 7.48
CA ALA A 131 -0.11 1.43 6.22
C ALA A 131 -1.43 0.91 5.63
N LEU A 132 -2.33 0.40 6.48
CA LEU A 132 -3.64 -0.11 6.05
C LEU A 132 -4.52 1.02 5.53
N GLU A 133 -4.53 2.17 6.22
CA GLU A 133 -5.23 3.37 5.78
C GLU A 133 -4.76 3.79 4.39
N LYS A 134 -3.44 3.92 4.21
CA LYS A 134 -2.85 4.32 2.92
C LYS A 134 -3.14 3.31 1.80
N ALA A 135 -3.09 2.01 2.10
CA ALA A 135 -3.42 0.97 1.13
C ALA A 135 -4.90 1.00 0.72
N LEU A 136 -5.82 1.21 1.66
CA LEU A 136 -7.25 1.32 1.37
C LEU A 136 -7.59 2.59 0.60
N GLN A 137 -7.02 3.73 1.00
CA GLN A 137 -7.16 4.99 0.26
C GLN A 137 -6.62 4.87 -1.16
N ALA A 138 -5.45 4.25 -1.33
CA ALA A 138 -4.87 3.97 -2.65
C ALA A 138 -5.79 3.08 -3.48
N ALA A 139 -6.24 1.94 -2.95
CA ALA A 139 -7.14 1.03 -3.66
C ALA A 139 -8.46 1.71 -4.05
N ARG A 140 -9.00 2.59 -3.19
CA ARG A 140 -10.24 3.33 -3.48
C ARG A 140 -10.14 4.19 -4.73
N LEU A 141 -8.98 4.79 -5.02
CA LEU A 141 -8.80 5.64 -6.22
C LEU A 141 -9.07 4.86 -7.53
N HIS A 142 -8.97 3.53 -7.50
CA HIS A 142 -9.13 2.66 -8.66
C HIS A 142 -10.39 1.77 -8.56
N CYS A 143 -11.19 1.90 -7.50
CA CYS A 143 -12.34 1.02 -7.23
C CYS A 143 -13.66 1.69 -7.62
N THR A 144 -14.36 1.13 -8.60
CA THR A 144 -15.69 1.63 -9.06
C THR A 144 -16.87 0.98 -8.32
N GLY A 145 -16.70 -0.24 -7.81
CA GLY A 145 -17.66 -0.96 -6.98
C GLY A 145 -17.37 -0.87 -5.48
N LYS A 146 -17.49 -2.02 -4.81
CA LYS A 146 -17.22 -2.16 -3.37
C LYS A 146 -15.75 -2.45 -3.11
N LEU A 147 -15.18 -1.76 -2.11
CA LEU A 147 -13.84 -2.07 -1.60
C LEU A 147 -13.94 -3.02 -0.43
N TRP A 148 -13.38 -4.22 -0.60
CA TRP A 148 -13.26 -5.24 0.42
C TRP A 148 -11.88 -5.17 1.07
N CYS A 149 -11.81 -5.32 2.39
CA CYS A 149 -10.56 -5.39 3.14
C CYS A 149 -10.48 -6.70 3.90
N ILE A 150 -9.57 -7.59 3.49
CA ILE A 150 -9.25 -8.85 4.16
C ILE A 150 -7.95 -8.68 4.92
N PHE A 151 -7.97 -8.79 6.25
CA PHE A 151 -6.77 -8.63 7.06
C PHE A 151 -6.86 -9.39 8.39
N GLY A 152 -5.71 -9.53 9.02
CA GLY A 152 -5.56 -10.07 10.36
C GLY A 152 -4.46 -9.33 11.12
N CYS A 153 -4.21 -9.74 12.36
CA CYS A 153 -3.07 -9.27 13.14
C CYS A 153 -2.21 -10.44 13.61
N GLY A 154 -0.92 -10.19 13.79
CA GLY A 154 -0.02 -11.16 14.41
C GLY A 154 -0.33 -11.37 15.90
N GLY A 155 -0.31 -12.62 16.34
CA GLY A 155 -0.33 -12.98 17.76
C GLY A 155 1.02 -12.75 18.43
N ASP A 156 1.04 -12.77 19.76
CA ASP A 156 2.22 -12.61 20.63
C ASP A 156 3.01 -11.30 20.48
N ARG A 157 2.49 -10.31 19.73
CA ARG A 157 3.12 -9.00 19.51
C ARG A 157 2.12 -7.90 19.21
N ASP A 158 2.54 -6.65 19.43
CA ASP A 158 1.89 -5.41 18.96
C ASP A 158 0.36 -5.31 19.18
N LYS A 159 -0.17 -5.84 20.29
CA LYS A 159 -1.64 -5.92 20.51
C LYS A 159 -2.36 -4.59 20.38
N GLY A 160 -1.70 -3.49 20.78
CA GLY A 160 -2.29 -2.13 20.74
C GLY A 160 -2.71 -1.66 19.34
N LYS A 161 -2.21 -2.26 18.26
CA LYS A 161 -2.61 -1.89 16.90
C LYS A 161 -3.93 -2.55 16.45
N ARG A 162 -4.36 -3.63 17.09
CA ARG A 162 -5.50 -4.46 16.67
C ARG A 162 -6.80 -3.66 16.53
N PRO A 163 -7.29 -2.97 17.58
CA PRO A 163 -8.49 -2.14 17.46
C PRO A 163 -8.29 -0.98 16.47
N LEU A 164 -7.09 -0.39 16.41
CA LEU A 164 -6.80 0.70 15.48
C LEU A 164 -6.89 0.27 14.02
N MET A 165 -6.39 -0.92 13.68
CA MET A 165 -6.54 -1.49 12.34
C MET A 165 -8.00 -1.83 12.03
N GLY A 166 -8.76 -2.31 13.01
CA GLY A 166 -10.22 -2.49 12.90
C GLY A 166 -10.96 -1.22 12.52
N ALA A 167 -10.72 -0.13 13.28
CA ALA A 167 -11.32 1.18 13.02
C ALA A 167 -10.97 1.71 11.63
N VAL A 168 -9.69 1.60 11.22
CA VAL A 168 -9.23 2.01 9.89
C VAL A 168 -9.94 1.21 8.80
N ALA A 169 -10.03 -0.11 8.93
CA ALA A 169 -10.69 -0.95 7.94
C ALA A 169 -12.18 -0.58 7.79
N GLU A 170 -12.89 -0.36 8.89
CA GLU A 170 -14.30 0.05 8.88
C GLU A 170 -14.52 1.44 8.26
N GLN A 171 -13.59 2.37 8.50
CA GLN A 171 -13.69 3.72 7.97
C GLN A 171 -13.46 3.79 6.46
N PHE A 172 -12.51 3.00 5.93
CA PHE A 172 -12.04 3.15 4.55
C PHE A 172 -12.48 2.04 3.58
N ALA A 173 -13.01 0.91 4.08
CA ALA A 173 -13.57 -0.17 3.25
C ALA A 173 -15.10 -0.22 3.33
N ASP A 174 -15.75 -0.69 2.26
CA ASP A 174 -17.20 -0.97 2.30
C ASP A 174 -17.52 -2.26 3.06
N LYS A 175 -16.59 -3.22 2.99
CA LYS A 175 -16.73 -4.57 3.52
C LYS A 175 -15.44 -4.97 4.23
N VAL A 176 -15.55 -5.30 5.51
CA VAL A 176 -14.43 -5.70 6.36
C VAL A 176 -14.49 -7.19 6.61
N VAL A 177 -13.38 -7.89 6.35
CA VAL A 177 -13.21 -9.32 6.61
C VAL A 177 -11.98 -9.52 7.48
N ILE A 178 -12.22 -9.99 8.70
CA ILE A 178 -11.19 -10.23 9.71
C ILE A 178 -10.88 -11.72 9.72
N THR A 179 -9.62 -12.06 9.58
CA THR A 179 -9.13 -13.44 9.50
C THR A 179 -7.76 -13.57 10.19
N ASP A 180 -7.15 -14.74 10.07
CA ASP A 180 -5.84 -15.03 10.60
C ASP A 180 -4.73 -14.37 9.76
N ASP A 181 -3.63 -14.02 10.41
CA ASP A 181 -2.38 -13.67 9.74
C ASP A 181 -1.26 -14.60 10.22
N ASN A 182 -0.73 -14.32 11.41
CA ASN A 182 0.32 -15.10 12.05
C ASN A 182 -0.07 -15.25 13.52
N PRO A 183 -1.05 -16.12 13.87
CA PRO A 183 -1.58 -16.22 15.22
C PRO A 183 -0.54 -16.68 16.25
N ARG A 184 0.54 -17.38 15.83
CA ARG A 184 1.58 -17.91 16.72
C ARG A 184 0.94 -18.72 17.86
N SER A 185 1.32 -18.47 19.12
CA SER A 185 0.79 -19.21 20.27
C SER A 185 -0.48 -18.62 20.85
N GLU A 186 -0.93 -17.48 20.35
CA GLU A 186 -2.17 -16.83 20.78
C GLU A 186 -3.39 -17.47 20.11
N GLU A 187 -4.51 -17.51 20.84
CA GLU A 187 -5.76 -18.02 20.29
C GLU A 187 -6.24 -17.09 19.15
N PRO A 188 -6.50 -17.61 17.94
CA PRO A 188 -6.94 -16.79 16.81
C PRO A 188 -8.18 -15.95 17.12
N GLN A 189 -9.17 -16.54 17.78
CA GLN A 189 -10.41 -15.84 18.12
C GLN A 189 -10.17 -14.66 19.06
N ALA A 190 -9.27 -14.77 20.05
CA ALA A 190 -8.88 -13.63 20.88
C ALA A 190 -8.31 -12.45 20.06
N ILE A 191 -7.48 -12.74 19.05
CA ILE A 191 -6.95 -11.69 18.15
C ILE A 191 -8.08 -11.04 17.35
N ILE A 192 -8.99 -11.85 16.82
CA ILE A 192 -10.17 -11.35 16.08
C ILE A 192 -11.02 -10.45 16.98
N GLN A 193 -11.26 -10.85 18.23
CA GLN A 193 -12.04 -10.04 19.17
C GLN A 193 -11.37 -8.71 19.50
N ASP A 194 -10.04 -8.69 19.67
CA ASP A 194 -9.29 -7.45 19.86
C ASP A 194 -9.45 -6.50 18.66
N ILE A 195 -9.46 -7.03 17.42
CA ILE A 195 -9.69 -6.22 16.22
C ILE A 195 -11.14 -5.70 16.21
N LEU A 196 -12.12 -6.57 16.45
CA LEU A 196 -13.54 -6.23 16.50
C LEU A 196 -13.86 -5.14 17.53
N SER A 197 -13.12 -5.09 18.64
CA SER A 197 -13.29 -4.06 19.68
C SER A 197 -13.03 -2.63 19.20
N GLY A 198 -12.34 -2.45 18.06
CA GLY A 198 -12.10 -1.15 17.44
C GLY A 198 -13.17 -0.72 16.44
N LEU A 199 -14.14 -1.57 16.12
CA LEU A 199 -15.21 -1.25 15.18
C LEU A 199 -16.37 -0.57 15.90
N MET A 200 -17.00 0.40 15.24
CA MET A 200 -18.24 1.04 15.68
C MET A 200 -19.45 0.13 15.44
N GLU A 201 -19.47 -0.61 14.33
CA GLU A 201 -20.53 -1.55 13.94
C GLU A 201 -19.96 -2.96 13.69
N PRO A 202 -19.46 -3.67 14.73
CA PRO A 202 -18.78 -4.96 14.56
C PRO A 202 -19.64 -6.04 13.86
N GLY A 203 -20.97 -5.95 13.96
CA GLY A 203 -21.90 -6.85 13.27
C GLY A 203 -21.91 -6.73 11.74
N ARG A 204 -21.27 -5.70 11.16
CA ARG A 204 -21.11 -5.54 9.71
C ARG A 204 -19.84 -6.20 9.17
N ALA A 205 -18.88 -6.54 10.03
CA ALA A 205 -17.68 -7.24 9.64
C ALA A 205 -17.93 -8.76 9.55
N LEU A 206 -17.20 -9.42 8.66
CA LEU A 206 -17.17 -10.87 8.57
C LEU A 206 -15.93 -11.38 9.30
N ALA A 207 -16.10 -12.23 10.30
CA ALA A 207 -15.01 -12.97 10.93
C ALA A 207 -14.95 -14.37 10.33
N ILE A 208 -13.84 -14.69 9.65
CA ILE A 208 -13.62 -16.00 9.01
C ILE A 208 -12.24 -16.50 9.42
N GLU A 209 -12.21 -17.50 10.29
CA GLU A 209 -10.97 -18.24 10.60
C GLU A 209 -10.51 -19.02 9.35
N GLY A 210 -9.20 -19.18 9.21
CA GLY A 210 -8.60 -19.73 8.00
C GLY A 210 -8.42 -18.66 6.93
N ARG A 211 -7.19 -18.18 6.78
CA ARG A 211 -6.87 -17.08 5.86
C ARG A 211 -7.16 -17.44 4.40
N ALA A 212 -6.86 -18.67 3.99
CA ALA A 212 -7.14 -19.16 2.64
C ALA A 212 -8.65 -19.18 2.36
N GLU A 213 -9.43 -19.61 3.35
CA GLU A 213 -10.89 -19.69 3.33
C GLU A 213 -11.50 -18.30 3.25
N ALA A 214 -11.02 -17.34 4.05
CA ALA A 214 -11.46 -15.95 4.01
C ALA A 214 -11.19 -15.30 2.64
N VAL A 215 -9.98 -15.45 2.10
CA VAL A 215 -9.63 -14.94 0.76
C VAL A 215 -10.50 -15.58 -0.31
N THR A 216 -10.66 -16.91 -0.28
CA THR A 216 -11.50 -17.65 -1.24
C THR A 216 -12.95 -17.20 -1.16
N ASN A 217 -13.51 -17.08 0.04
CA ASN A 217 -14.89 -16.69 0.28
C ASN A 217 -15.19 -15.32 -0.35
N VAL A 218 -14.32 -14.34 -0.16
CA VAL A 218 -14.52 -12.98 -0.68
C VAL A 218 -14.32 -12.92 -2.19
N VAL A 219 -13.26 -13.51 -2.73
CA VAL A 219 -12.99 -13.51 -4.19
C VAL A 219 -14.14 -14.16 -4.98
N MET A 220 -14.80 -15.17 -4.40
CA MET A 220 -15.93 -15.86 -5.05
C MET A 220 -17.26 -15.09 -4.94
N GLN A 221 -17.38 -14.11 -4.05
CA GLN A 221 -18.61 -13.34 -3.82
C GLN A 221 -18.57 -11.93 -4.40
N ALA A 222 -17.37 -11.35 -4.53
CA ALA A 222 -17.21 -9.98 -5.01
C ALA A 222 -17.62 -9.84 -6.48
N SER A 223 -18.23 -8.70 -6.80
CA SER A 223 -18.62 -8.35 -8.17
C SER A 223 -17.38 -8.09 -9.04
N PRO A 224 -17.45 -8.24 -10.37
CA PRO A 224 -16.37 -7.81 -11.27
C PRO A 224 -15.98 -6.33 -11.14
N ALA A 225 -16.91 -5.48 -10.68
CA ALA A 225 -16.63 -4.05 -10.42
C ALA A 225 -15.97 -3.78 -9.05
N ASP A 226 -15.92 -4.79 -8.17
CA ASP A 226 -15.36 -4.66 -6.83
C ASP A 226 -13.84 -4.78 -6.84
N MET A 227 -13.22 -4.25 -5.78
CA MET A 227 -11.80 -4.39 -5.51
C MET A 227 -11.59 -5.00 -4.13
N ILE A 228 -10.64 -5.92 -4.02
CA ILE A 228 -10.34 -6.66 -2.78
C ILE A 228 -8.89 -6.37 -2.38
N LEU A 229 -8.69 -5.74 -1.23
CA LEU A 229 -7.38 -5.63 -0.60
C LEU A 229 -7.15 -6.81 0.35
N VAL A 230 -6.12 -7.62 0.09
CA VAL A 230 -5.61 -8.66 0.98
C VAL A 230 -4.35 -8.12 1.66
N ALA A 231 -4.50 -7.69 2.92
CA ALA A 231 -3.46 -6.99 3.65
C ALA A 231 -2.79 -7.87 4.73
N GLY A 232 -1.51 -7.59 4.99
CA GLY A 232 -0.77 -8.07 6.15
C GLY A 232 0.49 -8.87 5.80
N LYS A 233 0.40 -9.78 4.82
CA LYS A 233 1.50 -10.68 4.47
C LYS A 233 2.33 -10.25 3.27
N GLY A 234 1.74 -9.57 2.29
CA GLY A 234 2.46 -9.17 1.07
C GLY A 234 3.18 -10.34 0.39
N HIS A 235 4.52 -10.34 0.44
CA HIS A 235 5.37 -11.39 -0.14
C HIS A 235 5.63 -12.58 0.80
N GLU A 236 5.21 -12.51 2.06
CA GLU A 236 5.36 -13.64 2.98
C GLU A 236 4.58 -14.85 2.47
N ASP A 237 5.29 -15.97 2.33
CA ASP A 237 4.82 -17.25 1.81
C ASP A 237 4.56 -18.27 2.91
N TYR A 238 4.28 -17.78 4.12
CA TYR A 238 4.05 -18.63 5.27
C TYR A 238 3.00 -18.09 6.24
N GLN A 239 2.49 -19.00 7.07
CA GLN A 239 1.64 -18.71 8.21
C GLN A 239 2.18 -19.41 9.47
N ILE A 240 2.39 -18.64 10.54
CA ILE A 240 2.88 -19.19 11.82
C ILE A 240 1.70 -19.57 12.71
N VAL A 241 1.58 -20.86 13.03
CA VAL A 241 0.56 -21.43 13.93
C VAL A 241 1.23 -22.26 15.02
N GLY A 242 1.12 -21.82 16.27
CA GLY A 242 1.97 -22.27 17.37
C GLY A 242 3.44 -22.01 17.05
N THR A 243 4.24 -23.07 17.03
CA THR A 243 5.66 -23.05 16.65
C THR A 243 5.91 -23.46 15.20
N ARG A 244 4.86 -23.81 14.44
CA ARG A 244 4.98 -24.31 13.07
C ARG A 244 4.89 -23.18 12.06
N ARG A 245 5.78 -23.19 11.07
CA ARG A 245 5.68 -22.39 9.85
C ARG A 245 5.01 -23.25 8.77
N LEU A 246 3.76 -22.93 8.44
CA LEU A 246 2.99 -23.61 7.40
C LEU A 246 3.15 -22.85 6.07
N ASP A 247 3.25 -23.57 4.96
CA ASP A 247 3.35 -22.97 3.63
C ASP A 247 2.01 -22.34 3.24
N TYR A 248 2.00 -21.03 3.04
CA TYR A 248 0.80 -20.27 2.68
C TYR A 248 1.18 -18.94 2.04
N SER A 249 0.68 -18.63 0.84
CA SER A 249 0.91 -17.34 0.19
C SER A 249 -0.40 -16.73 -0.26
N ASP A 250 -0.66 -15.47 0.13
CA ASP A 250 -1.78 -14.69 -0.40
C ASP A 250 -1.70 -14.58 -1.92
N ARG A 251 -0.51 -14.28 -2.45
CA ARG A 251 -0.25 -14.15 -3.89
C ARG A 251 -0.62 -15.41 -4.66
N LEU A 252 -0.12 -16.58 -4.21
CA LEU A 252 -0.44 -17.86 -4.87
C LEU A 252 -1.92 -18.21 -4.74
N THR A 253 -2.55 -17.90 -3.61
CA THR A 253 -3.98 -18.16 -3.38
C THR A 253 -4.83 -17.32 -4.32
N VAL A 254 -4.57 -16.00 -4.39
CA VAL A 254 -5.25 -15.05 -5.27
C VAL A 254 -5.05 -15.43 -6.74
N ALA A 255 -3.81 -15.69 -7.16
CA ALA A 255 -3.50 -16.03 -8.54
C ALA A 255 -4.24 -17.30 -8.99
N ARG A 256 -4.30 -18.33 -8.14
CA ARG A 256 -5.06 -19.57 -8.42
C ARG A 256 -6.56 -19.31 -8.55
N LEU A 257 -7.14 -18.48 -7.68
CA LEU A 257 -8.58 -18.18 -7.70
C LEU A 257 -8.99 -17.39 -8.96
N LEU A 258 -8.10 -16.52 -9.45
CA LEU A 258 -8.30 -15.73 -10.65
C LEU A 258 -7.86 -16.45 -11.94
N GLY A 259 -7.11 -17.55 -11.85
CA GLY A 259 -6.59 -18.27 -13.02
C GLY A 259 -5.41 -17.59 -13.70
N VAL A 260 -4.60 -16.84 -12.93
CA VAL A 260 -3.42 -16.10 -13.40
C VAL A 260 -2.14 -16.63 -12.75
N ILE A 261 -0.98 -16.14 -13.19
CA ILE A 261 0.32 -16.48 -12.62
C ILE A 261 0.67 -15.45 -11.54
N ALA A 262 1.23 -15.91 -10.42
CA ALA A 262 1.84 -15.08 -9.39
C ALA A 262 3.33 -14.87 -9.64
#